data_AF-A0A3M2BK80-F1
#
_entry.id   AF-A0A3M2BK80-F1
#
_cell.length_a   1.000
_cell.length_b   1.000
_cell.length_c   1.000
_cell.angle_alpha   90.00
_cell.angle_beta   90.00
_cell.angle_gamma   90.00
#
_symmetry.space_group_name_H-M   'P 1'
#
loop_
_entity.id
_entity.type
_entity.pdbx_description
1 polymer ?
#
loop_
_entity_poly.entity_id
_entity_poly.type
_entity_poly.pdbx_seq_one_letter_code
_entity_poly.pdbx_strand_id
1 'polypeptide(L)'
;MFDRTKSYEALLDEAAAQIAGARPDDALVDEAAARVWRNLNGPNAGVAAAEVDEIRGCDDYQALIPAYLAGRLSAARAALFEDHTRECVPCRKALVQARSGEAPRPAAGGRRR
;
A
#
# COMPACT_ATOMS: atom_id res chain seq x y z
N MET A 1 -37.36 -29.88 -5.82
CA MET A 1 -36.30 -29.41 -4.92
C MET A 1 -35.60 -28.28 -5.64
N PHE A 2 -36.04 -27.03 -5.44
CA PHE A 2 -35.50 -25.87 -6.16
C PHE A 2 -34.08 -25.56 -5.64
N ASP A 3 -33.15 -25.43 -6.58
CA ASP A 3 -31.71 -25.36 -6.36
C ASP A 3 -31.33 -24.01 -5.74
N ARG A 4 -31.17 -24.00 -4.42
CA ARG A 4 -30.77 -22.84 -3.62
C ARG A 4 -29.45 -22.23 -4.12
N THR A 5 -28.56 -23.05 -4.69
CA THR A 5 -27.24 -22.66 -5.17
C THR A 5 -27.34 -21.75 -6.40
N LYS A 6 -28.19 -22.12 -7.37
CA LYS A 6 -28.49 -21.27 -8.54
C LYS A 6 -29.06 -19.91 -8.16
N SER A 7 -29.80 -19.83 -7.05
CA SER A 7 -30.34 -18.57 -6.54
C SER A 7 -29.26 -17.66 -5.94
N TYR A 8 -28.16 -18.20 -5.43
CA TYR A 8 -27.06 -17.39 -4.87
C TYR A 8 -26.13 -16.87 -5.96
N GLU A 9 -25.81 -17.70 -6.95
CA GLU A 9 -25.01 -17.26 -8.10
C GLU A 9 -25.71 -16.12 -8.85
N ALA A 10 -27.02 -16.22 -9.07
CA ALA A 10 -27.80 -15.15 -9.70
C ALA A 10 -27.75 -13.83 -8.90
N LEU A 11 -27.79 -13.89 -7.56
CA LEU A 11 -27.68 -12.71 -6.70
C LEU A 11 -26.28 -12.08 -6.73
N LEU A 12 -25.23 -12.90 -6.83
CA LEU A 12 -23.85 -12.43 -6.94
C LEU A 12 -23.60 -11.77 -8.29
N ASP A 13 -24.10 -12.38 -9.37
CA ASP A 13 -23.99 -11.82 -10.73
C ASP A 13 -24.76 -10.49 -10.83
N GLU A 14 -25.94 -10.42 -10.23
CA GLU A 14 -26.72 -9.18 -10.19
C GLU A 14 -26.02 -8.08 -9.37
N ALA A 15 -25.48 -8.41 -8.20
CA ALA A 15 -24.72 -7.47 -7.39
C ALA A 15 -23.43 -6.99 -8.10
N ALA A 16 -22.72 -7.90 -8.76
CA ALA A 16 -21.51 -7.58 -9.53
C ALA A 16 -21.85 -6.68 -10.72
N ALA A 17 -22.95 -6.95 -11.44
CA ALA A 17 -23.42 -6.12 -12.54
C ALA A 17 -23.81 -4.71 -12.07
N GLN A 18 -24.45 -4.58 -10.90
CA GLN A 18 -24.76 -3.27 -10.31
C GLN A 18 -23.51 -2.48 -9.93
N ILE A 19 -22.50 -3.12 -9.35
CA ILE A 19 -21.22 -2.47 -9.01
C ILE A 19 -20.48 -2.06 -10.29
N ALA A 20 -20.44 -2.93 -11.30
CA ALA A 20 -19.76 -2.65 -12.56
C ALA A 20 -20.44 -1.54 -13.36
N GLY A 21 -21.78 -1.46 -13.30
CA GLY A 21 -22.57 -0.42 -13.96
C GLY A 21 -22.64 0.90 -13.19
N ALA A 22 -22.27 0.91 -11.90
CA ALA A 22 -22.25 2.11 -11.08
C ALA A 22 -21.13 3.06 -11.56
N ARG A 23 -21.52 4.09 -12.32
CA ARG A 23 -20.59 5.13 -12.72
C ARG A 23 -20.29 6.02 -11.51
N PRO A 24 -19.00 6.24 -11.16
CA PRO A 24 -18.64 7.19 -10.13
C PRO A 24 -19.06 8.61 -10.53
N ASP A 25 -19.37 9.43 -9.54
CA ASP A 25 -19.67 10.85 -9.73
C ASP A 25 -18.50 11.56 -10.44
N ASP A 26 -18.79 12.41 -11.42
CA ASP A 26 -17.75 13.05 -12.23
C ASP A 26 -16.83 13.95 -11.38
N ALA A 27 -17.34 14.58 -10.31
CA ALA A 27 -16.50 15.39 -9.41
C ALA A 27 -15.51 14.53 -8.60
N LEU A 28 -15.91 13.30 -8.23
CA LEU A 28 -15.01 12.32 -7.60
C LEU A 28 -13.88 11.92 -8.56
N VAL A 29 -14.22 11.71 -9.85
CA VAL A 29 -13.24 11.38 -10.89
C VAL A 29 -12.25 12.53 -11.08
N ASP A 30 -12.74 13.77 -11.14
CA ASP A 30 -11.90 14.96 -11.29
C ASP A 30 -10.99 15.19 -10.08
N GLU A 31 -11.48 15.00 -8.87
CA GLU A 31 -10.66 15.09 -7.64
C GLU A 31 -9.56 14.03 -7.65
N ALA A 32 -9.90 12.79 -8.02
CA ALA A 32 -8.94 11.69 -8.12
C ALA A 32 -7.87 11.99 -9.19
N ALA A 33 -8.28 12.48 -10.36
CA ALA A 33 -7.37 12.88 -11.43
C ALA A 33 -6.43 14.01 -10.99
N ALA A 34 -6.96 15.06 -10.33
CA ALA A 34 -6.15 16.16 -9.81
C ALA A 34 -5.13 15.68 -8.76
N ARG A 35 -5.50 14.72 -7.90
CA ARG A 35 -4.58 14.10 -6.94
C ARG A 35 -3.47 13.31 -7.64
N VAL A 36 -3.80 12.48 -8.62
CA VAL A 36 -2.79 11.72 -9.39
C VAL A 36 -1.85 12.68 -10.12
N TRP A 37 -2.39 13.72 -10.76
CA TRP A 37 -1.59 14.73 -11.44
C TRP A 37 -0.62 15.45 -10.49
N ARG A 38 -1.08 15.86 -9.30
CA ARG A 38 -0.21 16.44 -8.27
C ARG A 38 0.86 15.46 -7.79
N ASN A 39 0.58 14.17 -7.72
CA ASN A 39 1.57 13.17 -7.34
C ASN A 39 2.62 12.95 -8.44
N LEU A 40 2.20 12.97 -9.70
CA LEU A 40 3.08 12.81 -10.87
C LEU A 40 3.95 14.05 -11.13
N ASN A 41 3.51 15.25 -10.71
CA ASN A 41 4.20 16.52 -10.96
C ASN A 41 4.73 17.20 -9.68
N GLY A 42 4.49 16.61 -8.51
CA GLY A 42 4.92 17.15 -7.23
C GLY A 42 6.41 16.92 -6.96
N PRO A 43 6.91 17.24 -5.76
CA PRO A 43 8.31 17.02 -5.37
C PRO A 43 8.78 15.55 -5.47
N ASN A 44 7.82 14.62 -5.57
CA ASN A 44 8.04 13.19 -5.73
C ASN A 44 7.99 12.71 -7.20
N ALA A 45 7.77 13.63 -8.15
CA ALA A 45 7.78 13.38 -9.58
C ALA A 45 9.17 12.92 -10.02
N GLY A 46 9.31 11.64 -10.36
CA GLY A 46 10.60 11.09 -10.79
C GLY A 46 11.58 10.81 -9.65
N VAL A 47 11.15 10.75 -8.38
CA VAL A 47 12.00 10.22 -7.31
C VAL A 47 12.19 8.73 -7.59
N ALA A 48 13.37 8.41 -8.13
CA ALA A 48 13.87 7.06 -8.30
C ALA A 48 13.62 6.25 -7.02
N ALA A 49 13.22 4.99 -7.22
CA ALA A 49 13.05 3.98 -6.19
C ALA A 49 13.98 4.24 -5.00
N ALA A 50 13.45 4.64 -3.83
CA ALA A 50 14.22 5.05 -2.66
C ALA A 50 15.58 4.33 -2.60
N GLU A 51 16.63 5.02 -3.06
CA GLU A 51 17.96 4.44 -3.21
C GLU A 51 18.61 4.45 -1.83
N VAL A 52 18.19 3.50 -0.99
CA VAL A 52 19.06 3.04 0.08
C VAL A 52 20.22 2.34 -0.64
N ASP A 53 21.32 3.05 -0.84
CA ASP A 53 22.52 2.53 -1.51
C ASP A 53 23.00 1.22 -0.88
N GLU A 54 22.84 1.08 0.43
CA GLU A 54 23.25 -0.09 1.19
C GLU A 54 22.27 -0.39 2.33
N ILE A 55 21.78 -1.61 2.38
CA ILE A 55 20.87 -2.08 3.44
C ILE A 55 21.72 -2.73 4.53
N ARG A 56 21.86 -2.08 5.68
CA ARG A 56 22.69 -2.54 6.80
C ARG A 56 21.89 -3.06 7.99
N GLY A 57 20.63 -2.68 8.11
CA GLY A 57 19.79 -3.13 9.22
C GLY A 57 18.30 -2.87 9.08
N CYS A 58 17.57 -3.09 10.18
CA CYS A 58 16.11 -2.97 10.20
C CYS A 58 15.63 -1.54 9.90
N ASP A 59 16.39 -0.51 10.30
CA ASP A 59 16.02 0.89 10.04
C ASP A 59 15.99 1.19 8.54
N ASP A 60 16.92 0.61 7.77
CA ASP A 60 16.96 0.73 6.32
C ASP A 60 15.74 0.04 5.68
N TYR A 61 15.37 -1.15 6.15
CA TYR A 61 14.14 -1.81 5.69
C TYR A 61 12.88 -1.00 6.04
N GLN A 62 12.83 -0.39 7.23
CA GLN A 62 11.68 0.45 7.61
C GLN A 62 11.58 1.70 6.72
N ALA A 63 12.71 2.30 6.34
CA ALA A 63 12.74 3.43 5.41
C ALA A 63 12.23 3.08 4.01
N LEU A 64 12.28 1.79 3.60
CA LEU A 64 11.75 1.32 2.32
C LEU A 64 10.21 1.13 2.31
N ILE A 65 9.55 1.12 3.47
CA ILE A 65 8.10 0.85 3.57
C ILE A 65 7.26 1.79 2.67
N PRO A 66 7.46 3.12 2.65
CA PRO A 66 6.65 4.00 1.82
C PRO A 66 6.84 3.75 0.32
N ALA A 67 8.06 3.41 -0.11
CA ALA A 67 8.37 3.09 -1.50
C ALA A 67 7.79 1.71 -1.90
N TYR A 68 7.81 0.73 -0.99
CA TYR A 68 7.18 -0.58 -1.20
C TYR A 68 5.66 -0.45 -1.37
N LEU A 69 4.99 0.28 -0.48
CA LEU A 69 3.54 0.51 -0.55
C LEU A 69 3.12 1.28 -1.81
N ALA A 70 3.99 2.15 -2.31
CA ALA A 70 3.76 2.87 -3.55
C ALA A 70 4.16 2.09 -4.82
N GLY A 71 4.60 0.84 -4.70
CA GLY A 71 5.03 0.02 -5.83
C GLY A 71 6.27 0.55 -6.55
N ARG A 72 7.10 1.33 -5.86
CA ARG A 72 8.26 2.05 -6.43
C ARG A 72 9.60 1.36 -6.18
N LEU A 73 9.64 0.19 -5.54
CA LEU A 73 10.89 -0.57 -5.37
C LEU A 73 11.25 -1.34 -6.65
N SER A 74 12.55 -1.47 -6.92
CA SER A 74 13.02 -2.43 -7.91
C SER A 74 12.66 -3.86 -7.49
N ALA A 75 12.51 -4.77 -8.45
CA ALA A 75 12.15 -6.16 -8.18
C ALA A 75 13.10 -6.84 -7.19
N ALA A 76 14.42 -6.59 -7.30
CA ALA A 76 15.41 -7.11 -6.38
C ALA A 76 15.24 -6.59 -4.94
N ARG A 77 14.99 -5.28 -4.77
CA ARG A 77 14.76 -4.69 -3.44
C ARG A 77 13.43 -5.15 -2.83
N ALA A 78 12.39 -5.31 -3.65
CA ALA A 78 11.11 -5.83 -3.20
C ALA A 78 11.25 -7.26 -2.66
N ALA A 79 11.98 -8.14 -3.36
CA ALA A 79 12.21 -9.51 -2.90
C ALA A 79 12.93 -9.56 -1.53
N LEU A 80 13.99 -8.77 -1.34
CA LEU A 80 14.71 -8.68 -0.07
C LEU A 80 13.84 -8.11 1.07
N PHE A 81 13.03 -7.09 0.75
CA PHE A 81 12.13 -6.48 1.73
C PHE A 81 11.04 -7.46 2.19
N GLU A 82 10.46 -8.20 1.26
CA GLU A 82 9.44 -9.21 1.57
C GLU A 82 10.00 -10.36 2.40
N ASP A 83 11.19 -10.84 2.08
CA ASP A 83 11.90 -11.85 2.86
C ASP A 83 12.13 -11.36 4.30
N HIS A 84 12.74 -10.18 4.45
CA HIS A 84 13.01 -9.61 5.76
C HIS A 84 11.74 -9.38 6.59
N THR A 85 10.64 -8.92 5.99
CA THR A 85 9.38 -8.69 6.72
C THR A 85 8.66 -9.99 7.10
N ARG A 86 8.94 -11.11 6.41
CA ARG A 86 8.49 -12.46 6.81
C ARG A 86 9.27 -13.03 7.98
N GLU A 87 10.46 -12.53 8.29
CA GLU A 87 11.28 -13.03 9.40
C GLU A 87 11.33 -12.05 10.60
N CYS A 88 11.38 -10.75 10.31
CA CYS A 88 11.55 -9.70 11.31
C CYS A 88 10.22 -9.15 11.81
N VAL A 89 9.86 -9.50 13.06
CA VAL A 89 8.62 -9.03 13.71
C VAL A 89 8.51 -7.50 13.79
N PRO A 90 9.56 -6.74 14.18
CA PRO A 90 9.52 -5.27 14.15
C PRO A 90 9.15 -4.68 12.78
N CYS A 91 9.82 -5.12 11.72
CA CYS A 91 9.58 -4.61 10.36
C CYS A 91 8.20 -5.02 9.84
N ARG A 92 7.70 -6.21 10.19
CA ARG A 92 6.33 -6.62 9.88
C ARG A 92 5.30 -5.71 10.55
N LYS A 93 5.48 -5.39 11.83
CA LYS A 93 4.58 -4.49 12.56
C LYS A 93 4.59 -3.09 11.95
N ALA A 94 5.76 -2.57 11.58
CA ALA A 94 5.88 -1.28 10.91
C ALA A 94 5.13 -1.27 9.56
N LEU A 95 5.25 -2.33 8.77
CA LEU A 95 4.52 -2.47 7.50
C LEU A 95 2.99 -2.50 7.71
N VAL A 96 2.51 -3.24 8.71
CA VAL A 96 1.07 -3.29 9.04
C VAL A 96 0.56 -1.92 9.47
N GLN A 97 1.29 -1.21 10.35
CA GLN A 97 0.92 0.14 10.80
C GLN A 97 0.82 1.12 9.63
N ALA A 98 1.81 1.10 8.73
CA ALA A 98 1.82 1.95 7.54
C ALA A 98 0.65 1.65 6.59
N ARG A 99 0.20 0.39 6.48
CA ARG A 99 -0.99 0.00 5.69
C ARG A 99 -2.29 0.48 6.32
N SER A 100 -2.38 0.46 7.65
CA SER A 100 -3.57 0.90 8.38
C SER A 100 -3.73 2.42 8.42
N GLY A 101 -2.79 3.19 7.87
CA GLY A 101 -2.82 4.66 7.91
C GLY A 101 -2.53 5.24 9.30
N GLU A 102 -2.12 4.40 10.25
CA GLU A 102 -1.68 4.85 11.56
C GLU A 102 -0.28 5.45 11.39
N ALA A 103 -0.20 6.78 11.37
CA ALA A 103 1.09 7.47 11.36
C ALA A 103 1.94 6.94 12.53
N PRO A 104 3.24 6.64 12.32
CA PRO A 104 4.07 6.11 13.38
C PRO A 104 4.09 7.13 14.53
N ARG A 105 3.50 6.75 15.66
CA ARG A 105 3.64 7.52 16.90
C ARG A 105 5.13 7.52 17.23
N PRO A 106 5.79 8.69 17.33
CA PRO A 106 7.22 8.74 17.57
C PRO A 106 7.53 7.97 18.85
N ALA A 107 8.34 6.91 18.72
CA ALA A 107 8.87 6.19 19.86
C ALA A 107 9.68 7.18 20.68
N ALA A 108 9.21 7.48 21.90
CA ALA A 108 9.90 8.35 22.83
C ALA A 108 11.33 7.84 23.02
N GLY A 109 12.30 8.65 22.58
CA GLY A 109 13.73 8.35 22.68
C GLY A 109 14.14 8.12 24.13
N GLY A 110 14.32 6.85 24.49
CA GLY A 110 14.94 6.43 25.74
C GLY A 110 16.44 6.66 25.67
N ARG A 111 16.89 7.84 26.10
CA ARG A 111 18.30 8.10 26.44
C ARG A 111 18.73 7.10 27.50
N ARG A 112 19.65 6.19 27.16
CA ARG A 112 20.43 5.43 28.13
C ARG A 112 21.54 6.34 28.67
N ARG A 113 21.64 6.42 30.00
CA ARG A 113 22.78 6.95 30.76
C ARG A 113 23.50 5.78 31.39
#